data_AF-A0A2N8SXE6-F1
#
_entry.id   AF-A0A2N8SXE6-F1
#
_cell.length_a   1.000
_cell.length_b   1.000
_cell.length_c   1.000
_cell.angle_alpha   90.00
_cell.angle_beta   90.00
_cell.angle_gamma   90.00
#
_symmetry.space_group_name_H-M   'P 1'
#
loop_
_entity.id
_entity.type
_entity.pdbx_description
1 polymer ?
#
loop_
_entity_poly.entity_id
_entity_poly.type
_entity_poly.pdbx_seq_one_letter_code
_entity_poly.pdbx_strand_id
1 'polypeptide(L)'
;MSFYRSKTFWIATAILSPLLLVASYYGFKMMTSVYKTDMGNGVVIYADDYVKTGLWVFHCGRTRLISRKPLPVPVAALERANKLTIRDMYALSDADEQLAKAAIRAITAMPDWYKNLSYYSSFLGENSDLNSHVFDLLAKHEGRQWILKVWQEIEYDGESSFGITAEPYDPETYVDYAKALQAAAKSCPVSQ
;
A
#
# COMPACT_ATOMS: atom_id res chain seq x y z
N MET A 1 -28.55 26.96 46.89
CA MET A 1 -28.01 25.79 46.18
C MET A 1 -26.54 25.67 46.51
N SER A 2 -26.17 24.64 47.28
CA SER A 2 -24.79 24.39 47.71
C SER A 2 -24.05 23.67 46.59
N PHE A 3 -23.06 24.33 45.98
CA PHE A 3 -22.10 23.65 45.13
C PHE A 3 -21.13 22.88 46.02
N TYR A 4 -21.49 21.65 46.38
CA TYR A 4 -20.52 20.70 46.91
C TYR A 4 -19.52 20.42 45.78
N ARG A 5 -18.38 21.12 45.77
CA ARG A 5 -17.26 20.87 44.85
C ARG A 5 -16.71 19.48 45.16
N SER A 6 -17.32 18.46 44.56
CA SER A 6 -16.84 17.10 44.57
C SER A 6 -15.49 17.08 43.82
N LYS A 7 -14.40 17.00 44.59
CA LYS A 7 -13.02 16.90 44.08
C LYS A 7 -12.91 15.77 43.05
N THR A 8 -13.65 14.68 43.28
CA THR A 8 -13.78 13.51 42.40
C THR A 8 -14.43 13.84 41.05
N PHE A 9 -15.46 14.70 41.02
CA PHE A 9 -16.11 15.13 39.78
C PHE A 9 -15.15 15.93 38.90
N TRP A 10 -14.41 16.89 39.48
CA TRP A 10 -13.42 17.67 38.73
C TRP A 10 -12.24 16.84 38.23
N ILE A 11 -11.79 15.84 39.00
CA ILE A 11 -10.77 14.88 38.55
C ILE A 11 -11.31 14.02 37.39
N ALA A 12 -12.53 13.51 37.50
CA ALA A 12 -13.16 12.71 36.45
C ALA A 12 -13.34 13.53 35.15
N THR A 13 -13.78 14.78 35.24
CA THR A 13 -13.85 15.69 34.09
C THR A 13 -12.47 15.95 33.49
N ALA A 14 -11.46 16.24 34.32
CA ALA A 14 -10.10 16.48 33.84
C ALA A 14 -9.49 15.28 33.09
N ILE A 15 -9.87 14.04 33.44
CA ILE A 15 -9.38 12.81 32.79
C ILE A 15 -10.24 12.44 31.57
N LEU A 16 -11.57 12.51 31.69
CA LEU A 16 -12.50 12.06 30.64
C LEU A 16 -12.68 13.10 29.52
N SER A 17 -12.61 14.40 29.81
CA SER A 17 -12.80 15.44 28.79
C SER A 17 -11.75 15.38 27.68
N PRO A 18 -10.43 15.21 27.95
CA PRO A 18 -9.45 15.01 26.89
C PRO A 18 -9.74 13.77 26.06
N LEU A 19 -10.11 12.65 26.69
CA LEU A 19 -10.44 11.41 25.97
C LEU A 19 -11.65 11.58 25.05
N LEU A 20 -12.70 12.27 25.52
CA LEU A 20 -13.90 12.57 24.74
C LEU A 20 -13.60 13.55 23.60
N LEU A 21 -12.74 14.54 23.81
CA LEU A 21 -12.30 15.46 22.75
C LEU A 21 -11.51 14.73 21.67
N VAL A 22 -10.62 13.80 22.06
CA VAL A 22 -9.89 12.96 21.10
C VAL A 22 -10.87 12.08 20.32
N ALA A 23 -11.75 11.34 21.01
CA ALA A 23 -12.72 10.47 20.36
C ALA A 23 -13.66 11.22 19.40
N SER A 24 -14.17 12.39 19.82
CA SER A 24 -15.04 13.22 18.97
C SER A 24 -14.30 13.80 17.77
N TYR A 25 -13.05 14.22 17.92
CA TYR A 25 -12.20 14.68 16.82
C TYR A 25 -11.95 13.57 15.79
N TYR A 26 -11.58 12.37 16.25
CA TYR A 26 -11.38 11.22 15.36
C TYR A 26 -12.69 10.82 14.66
N GLY A 27 -13.81 10.77 15.38
CA GLY A 27 -15.12 10.50 14.79
C GLY A 27 -15.52 11.53 13.72
N PHE A 28 -15.28 12.81 13.98
CA PHE A 28 -15.52 13.88 13.01
C PHE A 28 -14.65 13.74 11.76
N LYS A 29 -13.37 13.41 11.94
CA LYS A 29 -12.43 13.17 10.83
C LYS A 29 -12.88 12.00 9.95
N MET A 30 -13.35 10.90 10.54
CA MET A 30 -13.87 9.74 9.80
C MET A 30 -15.14 10.09 9.02
N MET A 31 -16.06 10.85 9.61
CA MET A 31 -17.30 11.30 8.95
C MET A 31 -17.03 12.23 7.77
N THR A 32 -15.99 13.06 7.85
CA THR A 32 -15.67 14.08 6.83
C THR A 32 -14.62 13.62 5.80
N SER A 33 -14.12 12.39 5.92
CA SER A 33 -13.12 11.84 5.01
C SER A 33 -13.64 11.74 3.57
N VAL A 34 -12.86 12.30 2.65
CA VAL A 34 -13.11 12.28 1.21
C VAL A 34 -12.33 11.16 0.53
N TYR A 35 -11.13 10.89 1.02
CA TYR A 35 -10.22 9.90 0.46
C TYR A 35 -10.30 8.61 1.27
N LYS A 36 -11.28 7.77 0.97
CA LYS A 36 -11.50 6.51 1.68
C LYS A 36 -12.00 5.39 0.78
N THR A 37 -11.76 4.16 1.22
CA THR A 37 -12.26 2.93 0.59
C THR A 37 -12.92 2.06 1.66
N ASP A 38 -14.19 1.72 1.48
CA ASP A 38 -14.90 0.73 2.30
C ASP A 38 -14.63 -0.67 1.73
N MET A 39 -14.12 -1.57 2.56
CA MET A 39 -13.74 -2.93 2.19
C MET A 39 -14.94 -3.91 2.19
N GLY A 40 -16.12 -3.47 2.63
CA GLY A 40 -17.34 -4.29 2.67
C GLY A 40 -17.41 -5.29 3.82
N ASN A 41 -16.40 -5.33 4.68
CA ASN A 41 -16.30 -6.20 5.87
C ASN A 41 -16.31 -5.39 7.19
N GLY A 42 -16.73 -4.13 7.15
CA GLY A 42 -16.72 -3.21 8.29
C GLY A 42 -15.40 -2.46 8.49
N VAL A 43 -14.38 -2.73 7.68
CA VAL A 43 -13.12 -1.97 7.64
C VAL A 43 -13.23 -0.86 6.58
N VAL A 44 -12.88 0.36 6.99
CA VAL A 44 -12.76 1.51 6.09
C VAL A 44 -11.34 2.03 6.16
N ILE A 45 -10.68 2.13 5.01
CA ILE A 45 -9.31 2.64 4.89
C ILE A 45 -9.37 4.11 4.50
N TYR A 46 -8.68 4.93 5.29
CA TYR A 46 -8.66 6.39 5.17
C TYR A 46 -7.29 6.87 4.69
N ALA A 47 -7.26 7.78 3.72
CA ALA A 47 -6.02 8.26 3.10
C ALA A 47 -5.86 9.78 3.18
N ASP A 48 -6.76 10.50 3.85
CA ASP A 48 -6.77 11.97 3.87
C ASP A 48 -5.44 12.57 4.33
N ASP A 49 -4.79 11.97 5.33
CA ASP A 49 -3.51 12.48 5.84
C ASP A 49 -2.39 12.35 4.80
N TYR A 50 -2.37 11.26 4.04
CA TYR A 50 -1.41 11.06 2.95
C TYR A 50 -1.66 12.04 1.81
N VAL A 51 -2.92 12.21 1.39
CA VAL A 51 -3.26 13.13 0.29
C VAL A 51 -2.98 14.58 0.68
N LYS A 52 -3.25 14.98 1.93
CA LYS A 52 -2.96 16.33 2.46
C LYS A 52 -1.49 16.71 2.41
N THR A 53 -0.56 15.75 2.44
CA THR A 53 0.87 16.04 2.25
C THR A 53 1.18 16.59 0.85
N GLY A 54 0.29 16.39 -0.12
CA GLY A 54 0.51 16.70 -1.53
C GLY A 54 1.44 15.73 -2.25
N LEU A 55 2.03 14.75 -1.54
CA LEU A 55 2.97 13.78 -2.11
C LEU A 55 2.29 12.56 -2.72
N TRP A 56 1.05 12.29 -2.34
CA TRP A 56 0.34 11.07 -2.67
C TRP A 56 -0.97 11.35 -3.39
N VAL A 57 -1.36 10.41 -4.25
CA VAL A 57 -2.68 10.33 -4.88
C VAL A 57 -3.30 8.99 -4.47
N PHE A 58 -4.45 9.03 -3.82
CA PHE A 58 -5.17 7.85 -3.38
C PHE A 58 -6.15 7.36 -4.45
N HIS A 59 -6.30 6.05 -4.57
CA HIS A 59 -7.24 5.45 -5.50
C HIS A 59 -8.53 5.03 -4.78
N CYS A 60 -9.60 5.83 -4.67
CA CYS A 60 -10.78 5.48 -3.84
C CYS A 60 -11.50 4.15 -4.16
N GLY A 61 -11.26 3.53 -5.32
CA GLY A 61 -11.76 2.17 -5.63
C GLY A 61 -10.84 1.01 -5.23
N ARG A 62 -9.62 1.27 -4.73
CA ARG A 62 -8.59 0.27 -4.39
C ARG A 62 -7.80 0.81 -3.19
N THR A 63 -7.26 0.01 -2.28
CA THR A 63 -6.57 0.54 -1.09
C THR A 63 -5.16 1.08 -1.39
N ARG A 64 -5.00 1.71 -2.55
CA ARG A 64 -3.74 2.02 -3.19
C ARG A 64 -3.42 3.51 -3.13
N LEU A 65 -2.19 3.81 -2.75
CA LEU A 65 -1.54 5.11 -2.86
C LEU A 65 -0.54 5.10 -4.02
N ILE A 66 -0.54 6.18 -4.80
CA ILE A 66 0.47 6.43 -5.83
C ILE A 66 1.27 7.65 -5.41
N SER A 67 2.57 7.50 -5.18
CA SER A 67 3.43 8.66 -4.96
C SER A 67 3.52 9.49 -6.24
N ARG A 68 3.38 10.81 -6.15
CA ARG A 68 3.55 11.74 -7.28
C ARG A 68 4.97 11.76 -7.83
N LYS A 69 5.93 11.38 -7.00
CA LYS A 69 7.33 11.14 -7.39
C LYS A 69 7.60 9.65 -7.18
N PRO A 70 7.92 8.87 -8.23
CA PRO A 70 8.25 7.45 -8.09
C PRO A 70 9.24 7.21 -6.96
N LEU A 71 8.93 6.26 -6.08
CA LEU A 71 9.83 5.92 -4.97
C LEU A 71 11.06 5.19 -5.51
N PRO A 72 12.25 5.41 -4.92
CA PRO A 72 13.42 4.65 -5.30
C PRO A 72 13.26 3.18 -4.92
N VAL A 73 13.85 2.29 -5.71
CA VAL A 73 13.96 0.87 -5.37
C VAL A 73 14.81 0.73 -4.10
N PRO A 74 14.35 -0.01 -3.08
CA PRO A 74 15.05 -0.14 -1.79
C PRO A 74 16.20 -1.15 -1.88
N VAL A 75 17.17 -0.92 -2.77
CA VAL A 75 18.25 -1.87 -3.13
C VAL A 75 18.98 -2.40 -1.89
N ALA A 76 19.41 -1.52 -0.98
CA ALA A 76 20.13 -1.93 0.22
C ALA A 76 19.30 -2.83 1.15
N ALA A 77 17.99 -2.61 1.25
CA ALA A 77 17.11 -3.46 2.05
C ALA A 77 16.83 -4.79 1.34
N LEU A 78 16.66 -4.76 0.00
CA LEU A 78 16.48 -5.95 -0.82
C LEU A 78 17.69 -6.89 -0.74
N GLU A 79 18.90 -6.33 -0.81
CA GLU A 79 20.16 -7.08 -0.66
C GLU A 79 20.33 -7.62 0.77
N ARG A 80 20.00 -6.82 1.79
CA ARG A 80 20.09 -7.24 3.20
C ARG A 80 19.13 -8.36 3.54
N ALA A 81 17.90 -8.30 3.03
CA ALA A 81 16.90 -9.33 3.26
C ALA A 81 17.39 -10.70 2.78
N ASN A 82 18.28 -10.74 1.78
CA ASN A 82 18.97 -11.93 1.23
C ASN A 82 18.03 -13.08 0.81
N LYS A 83 16.73 -12.84 0.84
CA LYS A 83 15.67 -13.80 0.56
C LYS A 83 14.47 -13.06 0.01
N LEU A 84 14.03 -13.52 -1.15
CA LEU A 84 12.82 -13.07 -1.82
C LEU A 84 11.80 -14.19 -1.75
N THR A 85 10.68 -13.99 -1.05
CA THR A 85 9.65 -15.02 -0.92
C THR A 85 8.76 -15.02 -2.16
N ILE A 86 8.73 -16.13 -2.90
CA ILE A 86 7.74 -16.28 -3.97
C ILE A 86 6.37 -16.42 -3.32
N ARG A 87 5.48 -15.46 -3.54
CA ARG A 87 4.13 -15.45 -2.99
C ARG A 87 3.18 -16.27 -3.85
N ASP A 88 2.03 -16.59 -3.28
CA ASP A 88 0.94 -17.22 -4.00
C ASP A 88 0.41 -16.28 -5.11
N MET A 89 0.10 -16.85 -6.26
CA MET A 89 -0.36 -16.13 -7.44
C MET A 89 -1.80 -16.54 -7.77
N TYR A 90 -2.72 -16.25 -6.84
CA TYR A 90 -4.11 -16.77 -6.85
C TYR A 90 -4.92 -16.51 -8.13
N ALA A 91 -4.52 -15.54 -8.94
CA ALA A 91 -5.19 -15.22 -10.20
C ALA A 91 -4.74 -16.11 -11.38
N LEU A 92 -3.67 -16.91 -11.22
CA LEU A 92 -3.13 -17.78 -12.26
C LEU A 92 -3.70 -19.19 -12.18
N SER A 93 -3.72 -19.86 -13.33
CA SER A 93 -3.91 -21.32 -13.38
C SER A 93 -2.69 -22.03 -12.78
N ASP A 94 -2.85 -23.26 -12.28
CA ASP A 94 -1.71 -24.05 -11.75
C ASP A 94 -0.55 -24.16 -12.75
N ALA A 95 -0.86 -24.32 -14.04
CA ALA A 95 0.13 -24.40 -15.10
C ALA A 95 0.88 -23.07 -15.28
N ASP A 96 0.16 -21.94 -15.35
CA ASP A 96 0.78 -20.62 -15.44
C ASP A 96 1.56 -20.26 -14.17
N GLU A 97 1.11 -20.70 -13.00
CA GLU A 97 1.81 -20.49 -11.74
C GLU A 97 3.18 -21.17 -11.73
N GLN A 98 3.29 -22.41 -12.25
CA GLN A 98 4.59 -23.08 -12.37
C GLN A 98 5.53 -22.35 -13.34
N LEU A 99 5.00 -21.88 -14.48
CA LEU A 99 5.78 -21.08 -15.43
C LEU A 99 6.23 -19.74 -14.82
N ALA A 100 5.35 -19.09 -14.04
CA ALA A 100 5.66 -17.86 -13.33
C ALA A 100 6.76 -18.08 -12.29
N LYS A 101 6.69 -19.16 -11.50
CA LYS A 101 7.74 -19.56 -10.54
C LYS A 101 9.08 -19.81 -11.23
N ALA A 102 9.09 -20.47 -12.39
CA ALA A 102 10.29 -20.68 -13.17
C ALA A 102 10.89 -19.36 -13.68
N ALA A 103 10.04 -18.48 -14.25
CA ALA A 103 10.44 -17.16 -14.71
C ALA A 103 11.05 -16.31 -13.59
N ILE A 104 10.39 -16.25 -12.42
CA ILE A 104 10.91 -15.56 -11.24
C ILE A 104 12.32 -16.05 -10.90
N ARG A 105 12.49 -17.37 -10.72
CA ARG A 105 13.79 -17.94 -10.34
C ARG A 105 14.88 -17.62 -11.34
N ALA A 106 14.59 -17.76 -12.64
CA ALA A 106 15.55 -17.48 -13.70
C ALA A 106 15.93 -15.99 -13.76
N ILE A 107 14.95 -15.10 -13.62
CA ILE A 107 15.17 -13.65 -13.70
C ILE A 107 15.92 -13.15 -12.46
N THR A 108 15.54 -13.59 -11.27
CA THR A 108 16.20 -13.15 -10.02
C THR A 108 17.57 -13.78 -9.80
N ALA A 109 17.93 -14.82 -10.56
CA ALA A 109 19.27 -15.39 -10.56
C ALA A 109 20.28 -14.54 -11.35
N MET A 110 19.82 -13.63 -12.21
CA MET A 110 20.70 -12.72 -12.93
C MET A 110 21.28 -11.67 -11.97
N PRO A 111 22.59 -11.38 -12.04
CA PRO A 111 23.17 -10.25 -11.32
C PRO A 111 22.41 -8.95 -11.65
N ASP A 112 22.26 -8.09 -10.66
CA ASP A 112 21.67 -6.74 -10.83
C ASP A 112 20.23 -6.71 -11.40
N TRP A 113 19.48 -7.81 -11.36
CA TRP A 113 18.11 -7.88 -11.89
C TRP A 113 17.20 -6.75 -11.36
N TYR A 114 17.45 -6.31 -10.12
CA TYR A 114 16.71 -5.27 -9.43
C TYR A 114 16.92 -3.85 -10.00
N LYS A 115 17.96 -3.61 -10.83
CA LYS A 115 18.25 -2.27 -11.38
C LYS A 115 17.16 -1.74 -12.30
N ASN A 116 16.36 -2.64 -12.89
CA ASN A 116 15.27 -2.30 -13.79
C ASN A 116 13.89 -2.27 -13.10
N LEU A 117 13.85 -2.46 -11.77
CA LEU A 117 12.62 -2.29 -11.01
C LEU A 117 12.14 -0.84 -11.09
N SER A 118 10.84 -0.68 -11.30
CA SER A 118 10.20 0.62 -11.38
C SER A 118 9.08 0.68 -10.36
N TYR A 119 8.98 1.79 -9.62
CA TYR A 119 7.89 1.98 -8.67
C TYR A 119 6.53 1.89 -9.37
N TYR A 120 5.65 1.07 -8.82
CA TYR A 120 4.30 0.89 -9.31
C TYR A 120 3.28 1.58 -8.42
N SER A 121 3.23 1.19 -7.14
CA SER A 121 2.26 1.74 -6.19
C SER A 121 2.61 1.40 -4.74
N SER A 122 1.83 1.91 -3.81
CA SER A 122 1.90 1.58 -2.39
C SER A 122 0.51 1.27 -1.87
N PHE A 123 0.42 0.56 -0.75
CA PHE A 123 -0.85 0.11 -0.20
C PHE A 123 -0.97 0.49 1.26
N LEU A 124 -2.19 0.87 1.63
CA LEU A 124 -2.58 1.06 3.03
C LEU A 124 -3.14 -0.25 3.57
N GLY A 125 -2.75 -0.60 4.79
CA GLY A 125 -3.32 -1.71 5.54
C GLY A 125 -4.65 -1.33 6.17
N GLU A 126 -5.27 -2.29 6.88
CA GLU A 126 -6.58 -2.11 7.53
C GLU A 126 -6.61 -0.98 8.56
N ASN A 127 -5.47 -0.69 9.18
CA ASN A 127 -5.31 0.41 10.13
C ASN A 127 -5.12 1.78 9.46
N SER A 128 -5.23 1.86 8.13
CA SER A 128 -4.94 3.06 7.32
C SER A 128 -3.46 3.49 7.35
N ASP A 129 -2.57 2.65 7.86
CA ASP A 129 -1.13 2.86 7.83
C ASP A 129 -0.52 2.31 6.53
N LEU A 130 0.56 2.95 6.07
CA LEU A 130 1.33 2.50 4.93
C LEU A 130 1.91 1.11 5.22
N ASN A 131 1.45 0.13 4.48
CA ASN A 131 1.75 -1.28 4.71
C ASN A 131 2.80 -1.83 3.75
N SER A 132 2.76 -1.43 2.48
CA SER A 132 3.69 -1.96 1.49
C SER A 132 3.95 -1.03 0.31
N HIS A 133 5.10 -1.24 -0.33
CA HIS A 133 5.47 -0.68 -1.62
C HIS A 133 5.59 -1.79 -2.65
N VAL A 134 5.16 -1.53 -3.89
CA VAL A 134 5.25 -2.47 -5.00
C VAL A 134 6.05 -1.86 -6.13
N PHE A 135 6.98 -2.65 -6.65
CA PHE A 135 7.85 -2.33 -7.77
C PHE A 135 7.67 -3.38 -8.86
N ASP A 136 7.49 -2.94 -10.10
CA ASP A 136 7.30 -3.80 -11.25
C ASP A 136 8.60 -3.94 -12.05
N LEU A 137 8.80 -5.11 -12.65
CA LEU A 137 9.86 -5.41 -13.61
C LEU A 137 9.26 -6.15 -14.80
N LEU A 138 9.42 -5.60 -16.00
CA LEU A 138 9.14 -6.30 -17.24
C LEU A 138 10.37 -7.10 -17.67
N ALA A 139 10.21 -8.40 -17.84
CA ALA A 139 11.31 -9.29 -18.23
C ALA A 139 10.83 -10.41 -19.14
N LYS A 140 11.73 -10.95 -19.97
CA LYS A 140 11.44 -12.06 -20.87
C LYS A 140 12.05 -13.34 -20.31
N HIS A 141 11.28 -14.43 -20.37
CA HIS A 141 11.75 -15.78 -20.06
C HIS A 141 11.06 -16.76 -21.01
N GLU A 142 11.85 -17.62 -21.67
CA GLU A 142 11.37 -18.61 -22.65
C GLU A 142 10.43 -18.03 -23.73
N GLY A 143 10.78 -16.85 -24.25
CA GLY A 143 10.01 -16.18 -25.30
C GLY A 143 8.72 -15.49 -24.83
N ARG A 144 8.30 -15.69 -23.58
CA ARG A 144 7.16 -14.99 -22.96
C ARG A 144 7.62 -13.77 -22.19
N GLN A 145 6.87 -12.67 -22.30
CA GLN A 145 7.07 -11.47 -21.48
C GLN A 145 6.25 -11.59 -20.19
N TRP A 146 6.87 -11.24 -19.08
CA TRP A 146 6.34 -11.34 -17.73
C TRP A 146 6.37 -9.98 -17.03
N ILE A 147 5.38 -9.72 -16.19
CA ILE A 147 5.35 -8.62 -15.22
C ILE A 147 5.68 -9.23 -13.86
N LEU A 148 6.86 -8.96 -13.34
CA LEU A 148 7.26 -9.35 -11.99
C LEU A 148 6.90 -8.22 -11.04
N LYS A 149 6.23 -8.52 -9.92
CA LYS A 149 5.88 -7.54 -8.90
C LYS A 149 6.61 -7.86 -7.62
N VAL A 150 7.53 -6.99 -7.23
CA VAL A 150 8.28 -7.06 -5.98
C VAL A 150 7.55 -6.23 -4.94
N TRP A 151 7.09 -6.91 -3.90
CA TRP A 151 6.43 -6.34 -2.75
C TRP A 151 7.45 -6.14 -1.64
N GLN A 152 7.62 -4.91 -1.20
CA GLN A 152 8.29 -4.56 0.05
C GLN A 152 7.21 -4.37 1.11
N GLU A 153 7.16 -5.27 2.09
CA GLU A 153 6.33 -5.06 3.28
C GLU A 153 7.06 -4.15 4.26
N ILE A 154 6.33 -3.24 4.87
CA ILE A 154 6.83 -2.33 5.90
C ILE A 154 6.44 -2.92 7.25
N GLU A 155 7.42 -3.42 7.97
CA GLU A 155 7.21 -4.05 9.27
C GLU A 155 7.28 -3.01 10.39
N TYR A 156 6.60 -3.30 11.51
CA TYR A 156 6.50 -2.37 12.64
C TYR A 156 7.83 -2.10 13.34
N ASP A 157 8.80 -3.01 13.21
CA ASP A 157 10.14 -2.88 13.77
C ASP A 157 11.10 -2.06 12.88
N GLY A 158 10.63 -1.63 11.70
CA GLY A 158 11.42 -0.87 10.73
C GLY A 158 12.21 -1.73 9.76
N GLU A 159 12.16 -3.06 9.87
CA GLU A 159 12.69 -3.96 8.85
C GLU A 159 11.70 -4.09 7.67
N SER A 160 12.20 -4.61 6.55
CA SER A 160 11.37 -4.88 5.37
C SER A 160 11.55 -6.32 4.94
N SER A 161 10.44 -7.05 4.80
CA SER A 161 10.43 -8.31 4.08
C SER A 161 10.01 -8.11 2.64
N PHE A 162 10.52 -9.00 1.79
CA PHE A 162 10.28 -8.92 0.35
C PHE A 162 9.60 -10.18 -0.17
N GLY A 163 8.58 -9.97 -0.97
CA GLY A 163 7.99 -11.04 -1.77
C GLY A 163 7.91 -10.69 -3.24
N ILE A 164 7.74 -11.72 -4.06
CA ILE A 164 7.63 -11.56 -5.50
C ILE A 164 6.51 -12.42 -6.06
N THR A 165 5.80 -11.87 -7.02
CA THR A 165 4.89 -12.58 -7.92
C THR A 165 5.26 -12.28 -9.35
N ALA A 166 4.73 -13.08 -10.28
CA ALA A 166 4.82 -12.79 -11.70
C ALA A 166 3.48 -13.10 -12.37
N GLU A 167 3.11 -12.31 -13.36
CA GLU A 167 1.97 -12.58 -14.22
C GLU A 167 2.39 -12.40 -15.69
N PRO A 168 1.76 -13.12 -16.63
CA PRO A 168 1.98 -12.90 -18.05
C PRO A 168 1.72 -11.45 -18.44
N TYR A 169 2.61 -10.86 -19.23
CA TYR A 169 2.36 -9.52 -19.76
C TYR A 169 1.23 -9.54 -20.77
N ASP A 170 0.25 -8.68 -20.56
CA ASP A 170 -0.82 -8.36 -21.49
C ASP A 170 -0.90 -6.84 -21.68
N PRO A 171 -0.67 -6.31 -22.89
CA PRO A 171 -0.68 -4.88 -23.14
C PRO A 171 -2.04 -4.20 -22.90
N GLU A 172 -3.15 -4.94 -23.01
CA GLU A 172 -4.50 -4.39 -22.83
C GLU A 172 -4.81 -4.13 -21.36
N THR A 173 -4.32 -5.02 -20.49
CA THR A 173 -4.56 -4.95 -19.04
C THR A 173 -3.39 -4.38 -18.25
N TYR A 174 -2.20 -4.24 -18.85
CA TYR A 174 -1.03 -3.69 -18.17
C TYR A 174 -1.19 -2.22 -17.81
N VAL A 175 -1.05 -1.96 -16.51
CA VAL A 175 -1.09 -0.63 -15.90
C VAL A 175 0.31 -0.27 -15.44
N ASP A 176 0.98 0.61 -16.18
CA ASP A 176 2.23 1.23 -15.73
C ASP A 176 1.98 2.31 -14.65
N TYR A 177 3.05 2.89 -14.11
CA TYR A 177 2.99 3.97 -13.12
C TYR A 177 2.15 5.17 -13.56
N ALA A 178 2.29 5.62 -14.82
CA ALA A 178 1.58 6.80 -15.32
C ALA A 178 0.08 6.54 -15.42
N LYS A 179 -0.30 5.36 -15.95
CA LYS A 179 -1.69 4.89 -15.97
C LYS A 179 -2.24 4.75 -14.55
N ALA A 180 -1.45 4.19 -13.62
CA ALA A 180 -1.87 4.03 -12.22
C ALA A 180 -2.12 5.39 -11.54
N LEU A 181 -1.22 6.36 -11.73
CA LEU A 181 -1.36 7.72 -11.21
C LEU A 181 -2.61 8.41 -11.76
N GLN A 182 -2.82 8.31 -13.08
CA GLN A 182 -4.00 8.90 -13.73
C GLN A 182 -5.30 8.26 -13.26
N ALA A 183 -5.33 6.93 -13.12
CA ALA A 183 -6.49 6.21 -12.60
C ALA A 183 -6.80 6.62 -11.16
N ALA A 184 -5.78 6.70 -10.30
CA ALA A 184 -5.95 7.13 -8.92
C ALA A 184 -6.52 8.56 -8.83
N ALA A 185 -5.98 9.50 -9.61
CA ALA A 185 -6.43 10.90 -9.61
C ALA A 185 -7.91 11.06 -10.01
N LYS A 186 -8.42 10.16 -10.87
CA LYS A 186 -9.82 10.17 -11.34
C LYS A 186 -10.77 9.33 -10.48
N SER A 187 -10.24 8.51 -9.59
CA SER A 187 -11.03 7.50 -8.86
C SER A 187 -11.86 8.07 -7.72
N CYS A 188 -11.46 9.22 -7.17
CA CYS A 188 -12.14 9.86 -6.05
C CYS A 188 -13.11 10.94 -6.53
N PRO A 189 -14.18 11.25 -5.76
CA PRO A 189 -15.17 12.27 -6.15
C PRO A 189 -14.62 13.69 -6.27
N VAL A 190 -13.50 13.97 -5.59
CA VAL A 190 -12.82 15.26 -5.58
C VAL A 190 -11.46 15.11 -6.25
N SER A 191 -11.09 16.07 -7.08
CA SER A 191 -9.77 16.13 -7.73
C SER A 191 -8.64 16.13 -6.71
N GLN A 192 -7.53 15.50 -7.07
CA GLN A 192 -6.34 15.36 -6.23
C GLN A 192 -5.14 16.10 -6.80
#